data_AF-A0A965ZAW7-F1
#
_entry.id   AF-A0A965ZAW7-F1
#
_cell.length_a   1.000
_cell.length_b   1.000
_cell.length_c   1.000
_cell.angle_alpha   90.00
_cell.angle_beta   90.00
_cell.angle_gamma   90.00
#
_symmetry.space_group_name_H-M   'P 1'
#
loop_
_entity.id
_entity.type
_entity.pdbx_description
1 polymer ?
#
loop_
_entity_poly.entity_id
_entity_poly.type
_entity_poly.pdbx_seq_one_letter_code
_entity_poly.pdbx_strand_id
1 'polypeptide(L)'
;MKTITIILLLFCCFNYTFGQTLNPVDGALSHDQTLILPFTELILSQASSDCPLPNFVDHSNEPSNYFPGWVRQYGASCVQVSEISWCLTYEINRLRNVSAGNWQYNDPNLFSYYYTYNFLCDNDGSKATSCLSGFNIVHENGCPMLDSYYHPALEGSARFAYWMTGYDKHYQGKCNSINGYNYISFPSSDYDSLSKLKHW
;
A
#
# COMPACT_ATOMS: atom_id res chain seq x y z
N MET A 1 -7.63 21.94 -0.46
CA MET A 1 -7.38 20.49 -0.55
C MET A 1 -5.90 20.29 -0.28
N LYS A 2 -5.51 19.59 0.80
CA LYS A 2 -4.08 19.33 1.08
C LYS A 2 -3.61 18.22 0.13
N THR A 3 -2.52 18.46 -0.59
CA THR A 3 -1.88 17.49 -1.49
C THR A 3 -1.30 16.33 -0.67
N ILE A 4 -1.70 15.09 -0.98
CA ILE A 4 -1.18 13.88 -0.33
C ILE A 4 -0.24 13.19 -1.32
N THR A 5 1.02 13.03 -0.93
CA THR A 5 2.07 12.35 -1.69
C THR A 5 2.56 11.18 -0.85
N ILE A 6 2.47 9.95 -1.38
CA ILE A 6 2.96 8.75 -0.70
C ILE A 6 4.45 8.58 -0.98
N ILE A 7 5.23 8.30 0.06
CA ILE A 7 6.61 7.84 -0.08
C ILE A 7 6.57 6.32 -0.10
N LEU A 8 6.89 5.71 -1.25
CA LEU A 8 6.87 4.26 -1.39
C LEU A 8 8.28 3.67 -1.44
N LEU A 9 8.51 2.69 -0.55
CA LEU A 9 9.71 1.85 -0.58
C LEU A 9 9.51 0.72 -1.60
N LEU A 10 9.95 0.94 -2.83
CA LEU A 10 9.98 -0.08 -3.88
C LEU A 10 11.22 -0.96 -3.72
N PHE A 11 11.02 -2.24 -3.42
CA PHE A 11 12.07 -3.25 -3.58
C PHE A 11 12.22 -3.62 -5.05
N CYS A 12 12.97 -2.81 -5.80
CA CYS A 12 13.47 -3.20 -7.11
C CYS A 12 14.67 -4.16 -6.94
N CYS A 13 14.40 -5.40 -6.53
CA CYS A 13 15.37 -6.47 -6.64
C CYS A 13 15.56 -6.80 -8.13
N PHE A 14 16.46 -6.09 -8.81
CA PHE A 14 16.98 -6.55 -10.08
C PHE A 14 17.74 -7.85 -9.84
N ASN A 15 17.09 -8.95 -10.26
CA ASN A 15 17.59 -10.32 -10.35
C ASN A 15 18.11 -10.90 -9.03
N TYR A 16 17.28 -11.66 -8.31
CA TYR A 16 17.65 -12.99 -7.82
C TYR A 16 16.41 -13.78 -7.44
N THR A 17 16.26 -14.92 -8.11
CA THR A 17 15.30 -15.98 -7.85
C THR A 17 15.35 -16.44 -6.39
N PHE A 18 14.38 -16.03 -5.58
CA PHE A 18 14.04 -16.74 -4.35
C PHE A 18 12.88 -17.71 -4.64
N GLY A 19 13.23 -18.98 -4.85
CA GLY A 19 12.46 -20.12 -4.36
C GLY A 19 11.00 -20.33 -4.79
N GLN A 20 10.49 -19.66 -5.82
CA GLN A 20 9.30 -20.11 -6.53
C GLN A 20 9.78 -20.74 -7.83
N THR A 21 9.49 -22.03 -8.04
CA THR A 21 9.63 -22.66 -9.36
C THR A 21 8.64 -22.00 -10.31
N LEU A 22 9.01 -20.82 -10.81
CA LEU A 22 8.37 -20.19 -11.93
C LEU A 22 8.89 -20.92 -13.15
N ASN A 23 8.02 -21.70 -13.79
CA ASN A 23 8.11 -21.80 -15.23
C ASN A 23 8.23 -20.37 -15.77
N PRO A 24 9.15 -20.10 -16.71
CA PRO A 24 9.35 -18.76 -17.25
C PRO A 24 8.10 -18.38 -18.03
N VAL A 25 7.12 -17.82 -17.33
CA VAL A 25 6.08 -17.02 -17.93
C VAL A 25 6.59 -15.60 -17.79
N ASP A 26 7.14 -15.09 -18.88
CA ASP A 26 7.59 -13.72 -19.14
C ASP A 26 6.46 -12.68 -18.95
N GLY A 27 5.86 -12.60 -17.75
CA GLY A 27 4.57 -11.92 -17.54
C GLY A 27 4.48 -10.95 -16.37
N ALA A 28 5.27 -11.11 -15.30
CA ALA A 28 5.05 -10.31 -14.09
C ALA A 28 5.58 -8.86 -14.21
N LEU A 29 6.60 -8.63 -15.04
CA LEU A 29 7.17 -7.30 -15.29
C LEU A 29 6.83 -6.72 -16.68
N SER A 30 6.36 -7.54 -17.62
CA SER A 30 5.96 -7.07 -18.95
C SER A 30 4.59 -6.37 -18.94
N HIS A 31 3.76 -6.63 -17.92
CA HIS A 31 2.50 -5.92 -17.68
C HIS A 31 2.66 -4.64 -16.83
N ASP A 32 3.85 -4.44 -16.24
CA ASP A 32 4.16 -3.29 -15.36
C ASP A 32 4.55 -2.02 -16.15
N GLN A 33 4.46 -2.08 -17.48
CA GLN A 33 4.83 -0.97 -18.38
C GLN A 33 3.74 0.10 -18.56
N THR A 34 2.62 -0.01 -17.85
CA THR A 34 1.58 1.04 -17.83
C THR A 34 1.50 1.71 -16.47
N LEU A 35 2.64 2.11 -15.90
CA LEU A 35 2.69 3.03 -14.77
C LEU A 35 2.11 4.37 -15.23
N ILE A 36 0.88 4.66 -14.80
CA ILE A 36 0.10 5.82 -15.25
C ILE A 36 0.49 7.10 -14.48
N LEU A 37 1.25 6.97 -13.38
CA LEU A 37 1.54 8.08 -12.46
C LEU A 37 2.93 8.68 -12.70
N PRO A 38 3.09 10.01 -12.52
CA PRO A 38 4.41 10.62 -12.49
C PRO A 38 5.18 10.10 -11.27
N PHE A 39 6.22 9.31 -11.50
CA PHE A 39 7.15 8.85 -10.47
C PHE A 39 8.34 9.80 -10.42
N THR A 40 8.65 10.30 -9.22
CA THR A 40 9.89 11.07 -8.98
C THR A 40 10.80 10.25 -8.08
N GLU A 41 12.08 10.21 -8.43
CA GLU A 41 13.08 9.62 -7.55
C GLU A 41 13.30 10.54 -6.35
N LEU A 42 13.19 9.96 -5.16
CA LEU A 42 13.58 10.64 -3.93
C LEU A 42 15.11 10.62 -3.80
N ILE A 43 15.70 11.81 -3.80
CA ILE A 43 17.15 12.01 -3.61
C ILE A 43 17.42 12.42 -2.17
N LEU A 44 18.23 11.63 -1.46
CA LEU A 44 18.52 11.82 -0.04
C LEU A 44 19.27 13.15 0.13
N SER A 45 18.74 14.04 0.97
CA SER A 45 19.42 15.30 1.27
C SER A 45 20.60 15.07 2.21
N GLN A 46 21.63 15.91 2.11
CA GLN A 46 22.79 15.84 3.01
C GLN A 46 22.38 15.95 4.48
N ALA A 47 21.42 16.83 4.80
CA ALA A 47 20.92 17.02 6.16
C ALA A 47 20.26 15.75 6.75
N SER A 48 19.56 14.97 5.93
CA SER A 48 18.93 13.71 6.36
C SER A 48 19.97 12.59 6.47
N SER A 49 20.96 12.55 5.56
CA SER A 49 22.11 11.64 5.66
C SER A 49 22.96 11.88 6.91
N ASP A 50 23.09 13.14 7.35
CA ASP A 50 23.87 13.50 8.53
C ASP A 50 23.07 13.37 9.85
N CYS A 51 21.77 13.09 9.75
CA CYS A 51 20.90 12.92 10.92
C CYS A 51 21.30 11.65 11.69
N PRO A 52 21.68 11.74 12.98
CA PRO A 52 22.00 10.58 13.78
C PRO A 52 20.77 9.68 13.93
N LEU A 53 20.91 8.41 13.58
CA LEU A 53 19.85 7.42 13.75
C LEU A 53 19.76 6.96 15.21
N PRO A 54 18.54 6.71 15.72
CA PRO A 54 18.40 6.02 17.00
C PRO A 54 18.90 4.59 16.89
N ASN A 55 19.35 4.02 18.02
CA ASN A 55 19.87 2.64 18.06
C ASN A 55 18.82 1.61 17.61
N PHE A 56 17.55 1.88 17.87
CA PHE A 56 16.40 1.13 17.36
C PHE A 56 15.16 2.04 17.34
N VAL A 57 14.16 1.67 16.55
CA VAL A 57 12.84 2.28 16.55
C VAL A 57 11.83 1.18 16.87
N ASP A 58 10.99 1.41 17.87
CA ASP A 58 9.89 0.52 18.22
C ASP A 58 8.56 1.25 18.03
N HIS A 59 7.87 0.92 16.95
CA HIS A 59 6.56 1.50 16.64
C HIS A 59 5.42 0.88 17.48
N SER A 60 5.65 -0.19 18.24
CA SER A 60 4.60 -0.83 19.05
C SER A 60 4.15 0.00 20.25
N ASN A 61 4.98 0.95 20.68
CA ASN A 61 4.74 1.82 21.83
C ASN A 61 4.55 3.30 21.43
N GLU A 62 4.40 3.61 20.14
CA GLU A 62 4.17 5.00 19.72
C GLU A 62 2.78 5.50 20.18
N PRO A 63 2.71 6.65 20.88
CA PRO A 63 1.43 7.20 21.36
C PRO A 63 0.42 7.46 20.24
N SER A 64 0.92 7.74 19.03
CA SER A 64 0.13 8.07 17.86
C SER A 64 -0.47 6.87 17.13
N ASN A 65 0.15 5.69 17.24
CA ASN A 65 -0.31 4.42 16.64
C ASN A 65 -0.83 4.56 15.19
N TYR A 66 0.00 5.12 14.30
CA TYR A 66 -0.37 5.36 12.88
C TYR A 66 -0.43 4.08 12.05
N PHE A 67 0.26 3.02 12.48
CA PHE A 67 0.15 1.71 11.85
C PHE A 67 -1.18 1.05 12.23
N PRO A 68 -1.83 0.35 11.29
CA PRO A 68 -2.97 -0.47 11.66
C PRO A 68 -2.55 -1.60 12.60
N GLY A 69 -3.49 -2.09 13.40
CA GLY A 69 -3.37 -3.41 14.02
C GLY A 69 -3.23 -4.54 12.98
N TRP A 70 -3.03 -5.77 13.47
CA TRP A 70 -2.86 -6.95 12.61
C TRP A 70 -3.99 -7.11 11.59
N VAL A 71 -3.62 -7.32 10.32
CA VAL A 71 -4.56 -7.49 9.21
C VAL A 71 -4.54 -8.94 8.74
N ARG A 72 -5.71 -9.58 8.75
CA ARG A 72 -5.90 -10.89 8.15
C ARG A 72 -6.31 -10.72 6.69
N GLN A 73 -5.44 -11.12 5.76
CA GLN A 73 -5.77 -11.16 4.34
C GLN A 73 -6.68 -12.36 4.01
N TYR A 74 -7.54 -12.22 3.00
CA TYR A 74 -8.18 -13.38 2.34
C TYR A 74 -7.98 -13.31 0.83
N GLY A 75 -7.82 -14.48 0.22
CA GLY A 75 -7.40 -14.61 -1.17
C GLY A 75 -5.95 -14.19 -1.38
N ALA A 76 -5.56 -14.09 -2.65
CA ALA A 76 -4.24 -13.69 -3.10
C ALA A 76 -4.03 -12.16 -3.08
N SER A 77 -4.55 -11.49 -2.04
CA SER A 77 -4.59 -10.03 -1.91
C SER A 77 -3.39 -9.44 -1.16
N CYS A 78 -2.26 -10.14 -1.06
CA CYS A 78 -1.11 -9.73 -0.25
C CYS A 78 -0.56 -8.36 -0.67
N VAL A 79 -0.52 -8.08 -1.97
CA VAL A 79 -0.09 -6.78 -2.49
C VAL A 79 -1.02 -5.66 -2.00
N GLN A 80 -2.33 -5.83 -2.11
CA GLN A 80 -3.29 -4.80 -1.65
C GLN A 80 -3.25 -4.61 -0.13
N VAL A 81 -3.00 -5.67 0.65
CA VAL A 81 -2.79 -5.52 2.10
C VAL A 81 -1.54 -4.68 2.38
N SER A 82 -0.42 -4.98 1.72
CA SER A 82 0.82 -4.20 1.86
C SER A 82 0.65 -2.74 1.44
N GLU A 83 0.00 -2.50 0.32
CA GLU A 83 -0.15 -1.15 -0.23
C GLU A 83 -1.19 -0.32 0.53
N ILE A 84 -2.37 -0.90 0.78
CA ILE A 84 -3.52 -0.16 1.29
C ILE A 84 -3.59 -0.24 2.80
N SER A 85 -3.60 -1.46 3.35
CA SER A 85 -3.74 -1.59 4.79
C SER A 85 -2.52 -1.08 5.52
N TRP A 86 -1.30 -1.39 5.05
CA TRP A 86 -0.09 -0.92 5.72
C TRP A 86 0.32 0.48 5.28
N CYS A 87 0.73 0.64 4.02
CA CYS A 87 1.37 1.88 3.58
C CYS A 87 0.40 3.07 3.51
N LEU A 88 -0.69 2.97 2.74
CA LEU A 88 -1.66 4.06 2.59
C LEU A 88 -2.24 4.50 3.94
N THR A 89 -2.63 3.53 4.77
CA THR A 89 -3.19 3.79 6.10
C THR A 89 -2.19 4.53 6.98
N TYR A 90 -0.94 4.05 7.05
CA TYR A 90 0.10 4.72 7.81
C TYR A 90 0.33 6.16 7.35
N GLU A 91 0.55 6.35 6.05
CA GLU A 91 0.86 7.67 5.49
C GLU A 91 -0.27 8.68 5.70
N ILE A 92 -1.51 8.27 5.45
CA ILE A 92 -2.67 9.15 5.62
C ILE A 92 -2.91 9.46 7.11
N ASN A 93 -2.79 8.47 7.99
CA ASN A 93 -3.04 8.68 9.42
C ASN A 93 -1.95 9.51 10.07
N ARG A 94 -0.70 9.31 9.67
CA ARG A 94 0.42 10.18 10.06
C ARG A 94 0.19 11.61 9.58
N LEU A 95 -0.23 11.81 8.33
CA LEU A 95 -0.54 13.14 7.79
C LEU A 95 -1.71 13.81 8.53
N ARG A 96 -2.72 13.03 8.93
CA ARG A 96 -3.90 13.51 9.67
C ARG A 96 -3.66 13.64 11.17
N ASN A 97 -2.55 13.10 11.68
CA ASN A 97 -2.23 12.99 13.09
C ASN A 97 -3.35 12.27 13.88
N VAL A 98 -3.76 11.10 13.40
CA VAL A 98 -4.80 10.25 14.03
C VAL A 98 -4.31 8.81 14.16
N SER A 99 -4.76 8.09 15.19
CA SER A 99 -4.50 6.65 15.33
C SER A 99 -5.26 5.85 14.26
N ALA A 100 -4.62 4.82 13.71
CA ALA A 100 -5.24 3.94 12.71
C ALA A 100 -6.29 3.00 13.31
N GLY A 101 -6.10 2.55 14.55
CA GLY A 101 -6.95 1.55 15.19
C GLY A 101 -6.66 0.12 14.74
N ASN A 102 -7.63 -0.77 14.94
CA ASN A 102 -7.51 -2.20 14.74
C ASN A 102 -8.53 -2.72 13.72
N TRP A 103 -8.02 -3.45 12.73
CA TRP A 103 -8.81 -4.07 11.67
C TRP A 103 -9.90 -5.01 12.19
N GLN A 104 -9.63 -5.72 13.29
CA GLN A 104 -10.58 -6.63 13.90
C GLN A 104 -11.86 -5.92 14.38
N TYR A 105 -11.75 -4.67 14.81
CA TYR A 105 -12.87 -3.89 15.35
C TYR A 105 -13.49 -2.94 14.31
N ASN A 106 -12.99 -2.96 13.07
CA ASN A 106 -13.45 -2.07 12.01
C ASN A 106 -13.35 -0.59 12.42
N ASP A 107 -12.22 -0.22 13.02
CA ASP A 107 -12.01 1.13 13.55
C ASP A 107 -12.05 2.20 12.43
N PRO A 108 -12.55 3.40 12.74
CA PRO A 108 -12.47 4.53 11.83
C PRO A 108 -11.00 4.92 11.71
N ASN A 109 -10.52 5.16 10.47
CA ASN A 109 -9.11 5.41 10.06
C ASN A 109 -8.40 4.24 9.37
N LEU A 110 -9.10 3.16 9.06
CA LEU A 110 -8.59 2.06 8.24
C LEU A 110 -9.08 2.16 6.80
N PHE A 111 -8.22 1.83 5.83
CA PHE A 111 -8.56 1.83 4.40
C PHE A 111 -8.83 0.43 3.87
N SER A 112 -9.85 0.27 3.04
CA SER A 112 -10.23 -1.06 2.56
C SER A 112 -9.33 -1.59 1.44
N TYR A 113 -8.42 -2.52 1.77
CA TYR A 113 -7.63 -3.24 0.75
C TYR A 113 -8.51 -4.08 -0.20
N TYR A 114 -9.68 -4.51 0.25
CA TYR A 114 -10.63 -5.24 -0.59
C TYR A 114 -11.23 -4.38 -1.68
N TYR A 115 -11.34 -3.07 -1.46
CA TYR A 115 -11.83 -2.18 -2.48
C TYR A 115 -10.94 -2.25 -3.72
N THR A 116 -9.62 -2.13 -3.55
CA THR A 116 -8.67 -2.22 -4.66
C THR A 116 -8.54 -3.65 -5.19
N TYR A 117 -8.59 -4.67 -4.32
CA TYR A 117 -8.51 -6.08 -4.78
C TYR A 117 -9.68 -6.47 -5.67
N ASN A 118 -10.89 -5.95 -5.38
CA ASN A 118 -12.10 -6.20 -6.15
C ASN A 118 -11.98 -5.80 -7.64
N PHE A 119 -11.19 -4.77 -7.97
CA PHE A 119 -10.95 -4.38 -9.37
C PHE A 119 -10.07 -5.39 -10.13
N LEU A 120 -9.27 -6.17 -9.42
CA LEU A 120 -8.15 -6.91 -10.01
C LEU A 120 -8.41 -8.43 -10.02
N CYS A 121 -9.21 -8.92 -9.08
CA CYS A 121 -9.38 -10.34 -8.81
C CYS A 121 -10.34 -11.06 -9.77
N ASP A 122 -11.14 -10.35 -10.58
CA ASP A 122 -12.18 -10.93 -11.45
C ASP A 122 -13.13 -11.91 -10.72
N ASN A 123 -13.48 -11.60 -9.46
CA ASN A 123 -14.23 -12.48 -8.57
C ASN A 123 -13.53 -13.82 -8.23
N ASP A 124 -12.24 -13.96 -8.53
CA ASP A 124 -11.40 -15.10 -8.19
C ASP A 124 -10.45 -14.78 -7.03
N GLY A 125 -10.70 -15.39 -5.88
CA GLY A 125 -9.87 -15.23 -4.68
C GLY A 125 -8.46 -15.78 -4.81
N SER A 126 -8.16 -16.58 -5.84
CA SER A 126 -6.81 -17.13 -6.08
C SER A 126 -5.93 -16.24 -6.96
N LYS A 127 -6.50 -15.19 -7.57
CA LYS A 127 -5.81 -14.34 -8.53
C LYS A 127 -4.90 -13.34 -7.83
N ALA A 128 -3.58 -13.55 -7.96
CA ALA A 128 -2.57 -12.60 -7.50
C ALA A 128 -2.61 -11.29 -8.31
N THR A 129 -2.06 -10.24 -7.73
CA THR A 129 -2.02 -8.90 -8.31
C THR A 129 -0.58 -8.38 -8.40
N SER A 130 -0.38 -7.31 -9.18
CA SER A 130 0.94 -6.71 -9.40
C SER A 130 1.20 -5.57 -8.42
N CYS A 131 2.48 -5.31 -8.13
CA CYS A 131 2.91 -4.13 -7.39
C CYS A 131 2.35 -2.85 -8.01
N LEU A 132 2.13 -1.82 -7.19
CA LEU A 132 1.58 -0.51 -7.51
C LEU A 132 0.13 -0.48 -8.00
N SER A 133 -0.47 -1.64 -8.27
CA SER A 133 -1.85 -1.72 -8.78
C SER A 133 -2.87 -1.12 -7.81
N GLY A 134 -2.70 -1.29 -6.49
CA GLY A 134 -3.57 -0.67 -5.50
C GLY A 134 -3.44 0.84 -5.50
N PHE A 135 -2.22 1.37 -5.53
CA PHE A 135 -1.99 2.82 -5.57
C PHE A 135 -2.51 3.47 -6.85
N ASN A 136 -2.36 2.82 -8.01
CA ASN A 136 -2.93 3.31 -9.26
C ASN A 136 -4.46 3.43 -9.16
N ILE A 137 -5.13 2.43 -8.58
CA ILE A 137 -6.58 2.50 -8.34
C ILE A 137 -6.93 3.65 -7.38
N VAL A 138 -6.16 3.82 -6.30
CA VAL A 138 -6.38 4.90 -5.31
C VAL A 138 -6.13 6.29 -5.91
N HIS A 139 -5.19 6.42 -6.84
CA HIS A 139 -4.99 7.67 -7.57
C HIS A 139 -6.23 8.04 -8.38
N GLU A 140 -6.77 7.10 -9.15
CA GLU A 140 -7.88 7.35 -10.07
C GLU A 140 -9.25 7.46 -9.36
N ASN A 141 -9.48 6.63 -8.35
CA ASN A 141 -10.79 6.42 -7.74
C ASN A 141 -10.86 6.81 -6.25
N GLY A 142 -9.71 7.02 -5.60
CA GLY A 142 -9.61 7.09 -4.15
C GLY A 142 -9.75 5.73 -3.46
N CYS A 143 -9.79 5.75 -2.13
CA CYS A 143 -9.96 4.56 -1.31
C CYS A 143 -11.03 4.79 -0.23
N PRO A 144 -12.11 4.01 -0.19
CA PRO A 144 -13.06 4.09 0.91
C PRO A 144 -12.41 3.57 2.21
N MET A 145 -12.88 4.15 3.30
CA MET A 145 -12.61 3.66 4.65
C MET A 145 -13.24 2.27 4.83
N LEU A 146 -12.65 1.45 5.70
CA LEU A 146 -13.11 0.08 5.96
C LEU A 146 -14.57 0.04 6.46
N ASP A 147 -14.93 0.98 7.32
CA ASP A 147 -16.28 1.13 7.87
C ASP A 147 -17.35 1.45 6.81
N SER A 148 -16.93 2.02 5.69
CA SER A 148 -17.77 2.47 4.59
C SER A 148 -17.87 1.42 3.49
N TYR A 149 -16.86 0.55 3.37
CA TYR A 149 -16.76 -0.53 2.39
C TYR A 149 -16.60 -1.90 3.08
N TYR A 150 -17.75 -2.50 3.38
CA TYR A 150 -17.80 -3.83 3.97
C TYR A 150 -17.97 -4.91 2.89
N HIS A 151 -16.89 -5.62 2.59
CA HIS A 151 -16.84 -6.62 1.52
C HIS A 151 -17.29 -8.01 2.03
N PRO A 152 -18.20 -8.73 1.34
CA PRO A 152 -18.70 -10.04 1.78
C PRO A 152 -17.62 -11.10 2.05
N ALA A 153 -16.47 -11.04 1.35
CA ALA A 153 -15.34 -11.94 1.61
C ALA A 153 -14.80 -11.86 3.05
N LEU A 154 -14.95 -10.71 3.73
CA LEU A 154 -14.55 -10.53 5.12
C LEU A 154 -15.38 -11.40 6.09
N GLU A 155 -16.60 -11.79 5.70
CA GLU A 155 -17.47 -12.70 6.45
C GLU A 155 -17.21 -14.18 6.13
N GLY A 156 -16.16 -14.49 5.37
CA GLY A 156 -15.86 -15.86 4.94
C GLY A 156 -16.64 -16.31 3.70
N SER A 157 -17.29 -15.38 3.00
CA SER A 157 -17.88 -15.66 1.69
C SER A 157 -16.78 -15.93 0.64
N ALA A 158 -17.02 -16.85 -0.29
CA ALA A 158 -16.19 -17.04 -1.48
C ALA A 158 -16.49 -16.02 -2.60
N ARG A 159 -17.24 -14.95 -2.29
CA ARG A 159 -17.54 -13.86 -3.24
C ARG A 159 -16.46 -12.80 -3.15
N PHE A 160 -15.63 -12.71 -4.18
CA PHE A 160 -14.53 -11.75 -4.29
C PHE A 160 -14.85 -10.51 -5.13
N ALA A 161 -16.05 -10.47 -5.74
CA ALA A 161 -16.59 -9.29 -6.39
C ALA A 161 -17.76 -8.68 -5.60
N TYR A 162 -17.62 -7.41 -5.27
CA TYR A 162 -18.62 -6.57 -4.64
C TYR A 162 -18.39 -5.12 -5.01
N TRP A 163 -19.43 -4.47 -5.55
CA TRP A 163 -19.37 -3.06 -5.89
C TRP A 163 -20.12 -2.23 -4.85
N MET A 164 -19.43 -1.25 -4.27
CA MET A 164 -20.01 -0.33 -3.30
C MET A 164 -21.19 0.42 -3.92
N THR A 165 -22.27 0.58 -3.16
CA THR A 165 -23.44 1.38 -3.55
C THR A 165 -23.53 2.65 -2.73
N GLY A 166 -24.10 3.71 -3.31
CA GLY A 166 -24.30 5.01 -2.67
C GLY A 166 -23.24 6.05 -3.07
N TYR A 167 -23.72 7.16 -3.64
CA TYR A 167 -22.85 8.26 -4.12
C TYR A 167 -21.96 8.83 -3.01
N ASP A 168 -22.53 9.06 -1.82
CA ASP A 168 -21.79 9.67 -0.71
C ASP A 168 -20.58 8.83 -0.31
N LYS A 169 -20.70 7.49 -0.31
CA LYS A 169 -19.58 6.61 0.00
C LYS A 169 -18.48 6.68 -1.05
N HIS A 170 -18.85 6.71 -2.33
CA HIS A 170 -17.91 6.90 -3.44
C HIS A 170 -17.21 8.27 -3.35
N TYR A 171 -17.96 9.33 -3.05
CA TYR A 171 -17.42 10.67 -2.88
C TYR A 171 -16.45 10.75 -1.71
N GLN A 172 -16.78 10.16 -0.55
CA GLN A 172 -15.87 10.09 0.60
C GLN A 172 -14.62 9.26 0.28
N GLY A 173 -14.75 8.15 -0.42
CA GLY A 173 -13.60 7.37 -0.88
C GLY A 173 -12.68 8.17 -1.81
N LYS A 174 -13.27 8.93 -2.73
CA LYS A 174 -12.53 9.82 -3.63
C LYS A 174 -11.74 10.91 -2.90
N CYS A 175 -12.25 11.40 -1.76
CA CYS A 175 -11.52 12.34 -0.91
C CYS A 175 -10.23 11.75 -0.30
N ASN A 176 -10.05 10.43 -0.37
CA ASN A 176 -8.84 9.71 0.04
C ASN A 176 -8.01 9.24 -1.16
N SER A 177 -7.97 10.04 -2.23
CA SER A 177 -7.07 9.80 -3.37
C SER A 177 -5.65 10.29 -3.09
N ILE A 178 -4.71 9.74 -3.84
CA ILE A 178 -3.29 10.14 -3.79
C ILE A 178 -2.94 10.84 -5.10
N ASN A 179 -2.03 11.81 -5.07
CA ASN A 179 -1.63 12.51 -6.30
C ASN A 179 -0.53 11.78 -7.07
N GLY A 180 0.09 10.78 -6.43
CA GLY A 180 1.19 9.99 -6.98
C GLY A 180 1.99 9.35 -5.84
N TYR A 181 3.03 8.64 -6.23
CA TYR A 181 4.03 8.07 -5.33
C TYR A 181 5.42 8.38 -5.85
N ASN A 182 6.36 8.48 -4.91
CA ASN A 182 7.78 8.57 -5.24
C ASN A 182 8.46 7.22 -4.97
N TYR A 183 9.61 7.00 -5.60
CA TYR A 183 10.42 5.80 -5.39
C TYR A 183 11.81 6.17 -4.88
N ILE A 184 12.43 5.23 -4.16
CA ILE A 184 13.84 5.31 -3.78
C ILE A 184 14.58 4.24 -4.57
N SER A 185 15.57 4.64 -5.35
CA SER A 185 16.43 3.72 -6.08
C SER A 185 17.55 3.20 -5.17
N PHE A 186 17.75 1.89 -5.17
CA PHE A 186 18.92 1.27 -4.55
C PHE A 186 19.43 0.13 -5.45
N PRO A 187 20.63 0.25 -6.04
CA PRO A 187 21.16 -0.80 -6.91
C PRO A 187 21.50 -2.05 -6.10
N SER A 188 21.09 -3.22 -6.59
CA SER A 188 21.31 -4.52 -5.92
C SER A 188 22.79 -4.90 -5.77
N SER A 189 23.68 -4.23 -6.49
CA SER A 189 25.14 -4.38 -6.38
C SER A 189 25.75 -3.66 -5.18
N ASP A 190 24.99 -2.80 -4.49
CA ASP A 190 25.48 -1.98 -3.39
C ASP A 190 24.59 -2.18 -2.15
N TYR A 191 24.90 -3.16 -1.31
CA TYR A 191 24.14 -3.40 -0.08
C TYR A 191 24.24 -2.24 0.92
N ASP A 192 25.28 -1.42 0.86
CA ASP A 192 25.39 -0.21 1.69
C ASP A 192 24.32 0.82 1.30
N SER A 193 23.75 0.75 0.09
CA SER A 193 22.63 1.59 -0.32
C SER A 193 21.36 1.38 0.53
N LEU A 194 21.18 0.21 1.17
CA LEU A 194 20.06 -0.03 2.10
C LEU A 194 20.21 0.77 3.41
N SER A 195 21.43 1.16 3.77
CA SER A 195 21.64 2.05 4.93
C SER A 195 21.01 3.41 4.70
N LYS A 196 20.97 3.90 3.44
CA LYS A 196 20.33 5.16 3.05
C LYS A 196 18.83 5.15 3.30
N LEU A 197 18.17 3.98 3.24
CA LEU A 197 16.75 3.86 3.57
C LEU A 197 16.43 4.27 5.00
N LYS A 198 17.38 4.11 5.93
CA LYS A 198 17.18 4.47 7.34
C LYS A 198 17.15 5.98 7.56
N HIS A 199 17.69 6.75 6.64
CA HIS A 199 17.79 8.21 6.73
C HIS A 199 16.59 8.93 6.10
N TRP A 200 15.69 8.20 5.44
CA TRP A 200 14.44 8.72 4.87
C TRP A 200 13.33 8.87 5.91
#